data_AF-A0A1Z9CCA7-F1
#
_entry.id   AF-A0A1Z9CCA7-F1
#
_cell.length_a   1.000
_cell.length_b   1.000
_cell.length_c   1.000
_cell.angle_alpha   90.00
_cell.angle_beta   90.00
_cell.angle_gamma   90.00
#
_symmetry.space_group_name_H-M   'P 1'
#
loop_
_entity.id
_entity.type
_entity.pdbx_description
1 polymer ?
#
loop_
_entity_poly.entity_id
_entity_poly.type
_entity_poly.pdbx_seq_one_letter_code
_entity_poly.pdbx_strand_id
1 'polypeptide(L)'
;AYGEIYFNAYHKTIENDVNTDVIIAGRYLDRYGRRDGVWKIAYRSEVNDWSKTEPTNDPYFDDSDCHRGKRQDDDVYHREKMHWPKN
;
A
#
# COMPACT_ATOMS: atom_id res chain seq x y z
N ALA A 1 11.01 23.23 -6.33
CA ALA A 1 9.61 23.44 -5.89
C ALA A 1 9.36 22.61 -4.63
N TYR A 2 8.34 22.94 -3.85
CA TYR A 2 7.96 22.21 -2.65
C TYR A 2 6.51 21.75 -2.75
N GLY A 3 6.16 20.66 -2.09
CA GLY A 3 4.78 20.20 -2.00
C GLY A 3 4.51 19.52 -0.67
N GLU A 4 3.26 19.62 -0.24
CA GLU A 4 2.72 18.93 0.92
C GLU A 4 1.58 18.05 0.42
N ILE A 5 1.65 16.75 0.69
CA ILE A 5 0.69 15.76 0.23
C ILE A 5 0.18 14.98 1.43
N TYR A 6 -1.11 15.06 1.70
CA TYR A 6 -1.75 14.26 2.74
C TYR A 6 -1.91 12.82 2.28
N PHE A 7 -1.69 11.88 3.19
CA PHE A 7 -1.87 10.46 2.95
C PHE A 7 -2.59 9.77 4.10
N ASN A 8 -3.23 8.66 3.76
CA ASN A 8 -3.59 7.60 4.70
C ASN A 8 -2.91 6.31 4.20
N ALA A 9 -2.11 5.69 5.06
CA ALA A 9 -1.45 4.43 4.80
C ALA A 9 -2.15 3.33 5.61
N TYR A 10 -2.54 2.28 4.92
CA TYR A 10 -3.23 1.12 5.49
C TYR A 10 -2.30 -0.07 5.43
N HIS A 11 -2.00 -0.66 6.58
CA HIS A 11 -1.15 -1.83 6.70
C HIS A 11 -1.90 -2.93 7.41
N LYS A 12 -1.65 -4.18 7.00
CA LYS A 12 -1.99 -5.37 7.79
C LYS A 12 -0.70 -5.95 8.35
N THR A 13 -0.64 -6.11 9.66
CA THR A 13 0.50 -6.69 10.38
C THR A 13 0.02 -7.87 11.23
N ILE A 14 0.96 -8.66 11.75
CA ILE A 14 0.69 -9.68 12.76
C ILE A 14 1.39 -9.23 14.04
N GLU A 15 0.62 -9.02 15.11
CA GLU A 15 1.12 -8.64 16.42
C GLU A 15 0.63 -9.65 17.46
N ASN A 16 1.55 -10.33 18.16
CA ASN A 16 1.23 -11.40 19.12
C ASN A 16 0.25 -12.45 18.55
N ASP A 17 0.52 -12.92 17.33
CA ASP A 17 -0.31 -13.89 16.58
C ASP A 17 -1.74 -13.41 16.22
N VAL A 18 -2.02 -12.11 16.37
CA VAL A 18 -3.28 -11.48 15.96
C VAL A 18 -3.06 -10.65 14.70
N ASN A 19 -3.92 -10.82 13.69
CA ASN A 19 -3.97 -9.93 12.54
C ASN A 19 -4.45 -8.55 12.99
N THR A 20 -3.68 -7.52 12.67
CA THR A 20 -3.90 -6.15 13.14
C THR A 20 -3.88 -5.20 11.95
N ASP A 21 -4.86 -4.30 11.91
CA ASP A 21 -4.90 -3.20 10.97
C ASP A 21 -4.20 -1.98 11.59
N VAL A 22 -3.24 -1.40 10.86
CA VAL A 22 -2.55 -0.17 11.24
C VAL A 22 -2.84 0.90 10.21
N ILE A 23 -3.53 1.95 10.64
CA ILE A 23 -3.84 3.14 9.85
C ILE A 23 -2.92 4.25 10.31
N ILE A 24 -2.16 4.82 9.38
CA ILE A 24 -1.29 5.96 9.62
C ILE A 24 -1.73 7.09 8.71
N ALA A 25 -2.02 8.25 9.29
CA ALA A 25 -2.33 9.44 8.52
C ALA A 25 -1.24 10.48 8.72
N GLY A 26 -0.90 11.17 7.65
CA GLY A 26 0.22 12.07 7.68
C GLY A 26 0.39 12.86 6.40
N ARG A 27 1.60 13.39 6.24
CA ARG A 27 1.98 14.21 5.11
C ARG A 27 3.34 13.82 4.56
N TYR A 28 3.46 13.83 3.24
CA TYR A 28 4.75 13.90 2.58
C TYR A 28 5.13 15.35 2.36
N LEU A 29 6.27 15.74 2.93
CA LEU A 29 6.89 17.03 2.67
C LEU A 29 7.98 16.84 1.62
N ASP A 30 7.69 17.29 0.41
CA ASP A 30 8.50 17.03 -0.77
C ASP A 30 9.30 18.24 -1.21
N ARG A 31 10.52 17.95 -1.66
CA ARG A 31 11.31 18.86 -2.50
C ARG A 31 11.41 18.27 -3.89
N TYR A 32 10.93 19.02 -4.87
CA TYR A 32 11.01 18.66 -6.29
C TYR A 32 12.14 19.43 -6.99
N GLY A 33 12.85 18.74 -7.87
CA GLY A 33 13.84 19.32 -8.77
C GLY A 33 13.54 18.99 -10.22
N ARG A 34 13.81 19.93 -11.13
CA ARG A 34 13.71 19.70 -12.57
C ARG A 34 15.11 19.39 -13.12
N ARG A 35 15.29 18.22 -13.73
CA ARG A 35 16.56 17.75 -14.34
C ARG A 35 16.28 17.39 -15.78
N ASP A 36 17.02 18.00 -16.72
CA ASP A 36 16.84 17.80 -18.17
C ASP A 36 15.39 18.03 -18.63
N GLY A 37 14.76 19.07 -18.08
CA GLY A 37 13.37 19.40 -18.40
C GLY A 37 12.31 18.52 -17.70
N VAL A 38 12.69 17.47 -16.96
CA VAL A 38 11.77 16.54 -16.28
C VAL A 38 11.73 16.80 -14.78
N TRP A 39 10.52 16.88 -14.20
CA TRP A 39 10.33 17.00 -12.76
C TRP A 39 10.56 15.65 -12.06
N LYS A 40 11.32 15.66 -10.96
CA LYS A 40 11.59 14.50 -10.12
C LYS A 40 11.46 14.87 -8.64
N ILE A 41 11.14 13.89 -7.79
CA ILE A 41 11.27 14.02 -6.35
C ILE A 41 12.76 14.04 -6.02
N ALA A 42 13.25 15.16 -5.49
CA ALA A 42 14.63 15.31 -5.07
C ALA A 42 14.83 14.89 -3.61
N TYR A 43 13.79 15.01 -2.79
CA TYR A 43 13.73 14.54 -1.41
C TYR A 43 12.27 14.42 -0.97
N ARG A 44 11.97 13.42 -0.13
CA ARG A 44 10.66 13.23 0.51
C ARG A 44 10.89 12.90 1.98
N SER A 45 10.20 13.61 2.86
CA SER A 45 10.06 13.24 4.27
C SER A 45 8.62 12.86 4.55
N GLU A 46 8.43 11.77 5.28
CA GLU A 46 7.15 11.41 5.87
C GLU A 46 7.01 12.11 7.23
N VAL A 47 5.83 12.68 7.49
CA VAL A 47 5.43 13.25 8.77
C VAL A 47 4.15 12.55 9.17
N ASN A 48 4.19 11.78 10.25
CA ASN A 48 3.04 11.06 10.77
C ASN A 48 2.30 11.94 11.78
N ASP A 49 1.09 12.35 11.41
CA ASP A 49 0.28 13.27 12.22
C ASP A 49 -0.53 12.49 13.25
N TRP A 50 -1.07 11.31 12.89
CA TRP A 50 -1.69 10.37 13.83
C TRP A 50 -1.66 8.93 13.31
N SER A 51 -1.91 7.98 14.21
CA SER A 51 -2.10 6.57 13.86
C SER A 51 -3.21 5.92 14.69
N LYS A 52 -3.78 4.86 14.16
CA LYS A 52 -4.72 3.97 14.84
C LYS A 52 -4.32 2.53 14.56
N THR A 53 -4.31 1.73 15.61
CA THR A 53 -4.05 0.30 15.56
C THR A 53 -5.23 -0.41 16.18
N GLU A 54 -5.76 -1.42 15.48
CA GLU A 54 -6.86 -2.25 15.99
C GLU A 54 -6.78 -3.68 15.41
N PRO A 55 -7.29 -4.70 16.12
CA PRO A 55 -7.44 -6.03 15.55
C PRO A 55 -8.20 -5.97 14.23
N THR A 56 -7.75 -6.72 13.23
CA THR A 56 -8.40 -6.78 11.93
C THR A 56 -9.83 -7.27 12.06
N ASN A 57 -10.76 -6.57 11.41
CA ASN A 57 -12.17 -6.96 11.32
C ASN A 57 -12.59 -7.04 9.84
N ASP A 58 -12.14 -8.10 9.17
CA ASP A 58 -12.23 -8.25 7.71
C ASP A 58 -12.84 -9.61 7.30
N PRO A 59 -14.09 -9.89 7.71
CA PRO A 59 -14.71 -11.20 7.52
C PRO A 59 -14.96 -11.53 6.05
N TYR A 60 -15.00 -10.51 5.18
CA TYR A 60 -15.24 -10.70 3.75
C TYR A 60 -14.22 -11.64 3.13
N PHE A 61 -12.94 -11.52 3.51
CA PHE A 61 -11.91 -12.35 2.94
C PHE A 61 -11.78 -13.73 3.59
N ASP A 62 -12.30 -13.93 4.79
CA ASP A 62 -12.26 -15.23 5.46
C ASP A 62 -13.18 -16.25 4.74
N ASP A 63 -14.26 -15.76 4.14
CA ASP A 63 -15.24 -16.56 3.39
C ASP A 63 -15.11 -16.40 1.86
N SER A 64 -14.04 -15.76 1.36
CA SER A 64 -13.87 -15.46 -0.07
C SER A 64 -12.62 -16.09 -0.66
N ASP A 65 -12.81 -16.81 -1.77
CA ASP A 65 -11.74 -17.36 -2.61
C ASP A 65 -11.08 -16.32 -3.52
N CYS A 66 -11.35 -15.02 -3.32
CA CYS A 66 -10.72 -14.00 -4.14
C CYS A 66 -9.20 -13.98 -3.92
N HIS A 67 -8.45 -13.74 -4.99
CA HIS A 67 -7.01 -13.60 -4.91
C HIS A 67 -6.63 -12.42 -4.00
N ARG A 68 -5.93 -12.70 -2.90
CA ARG A 68 -5.37 -11.67 -2.03
C ARG A 68 -4.04 -11.19 -2.62
N GLY A 69 -3.84 -9.87 -2.59
CA GLY A 69 -2.56 -9.27 -2.96
C GLY A 69 -1.46 -9.76 -2.02
N LYS A 70 -0.35 -10.23 -2.59
CA LYS A 70 0.84 -10.68 -1.88
C LYS A 70 2.07 -9.90 -2.33
N ARG A 71 3.19 -10.06 -1.62
CA ARG A 71 4.39 -9.29 -1.90
C ARG A 71 5.24 -10.01 -2.96
N GLN A 72 5.11 -9.56 -4.21
CA GLN A 72 5.90 -10.00 -5.37
C GLN A 72 5.68 -11.47 -5.81
N ASP A 73 4.67 -12.13 -5.28
CA ASP A 73 4.31 -13.53 -5.56
C ASP A 73 2.82 -13.71 -5.89
N ASP A 74 2.17 -12.64 -6.36
CA ASP A 74 0.79 -12.73 -6.84
C ASP A 74 0.66 -13.69 -8.02
N ASP A 75 -0.40 -14.49 -8.03
CA ASP A 75 -0.68 -15.43 -9.13
C ASP A 75 -0.83 -14.74 -10.49
N VAL A 76 -1.17 -13.45 -10.51
CA VAL A 76 -1.26 -12.66 -11.75
C VAL A 76 0.09 -12.43 -12.43
N TYR A 77 1.22 -12.62 -11.73
CA TYR A 77 2.54 -12.60 -12.36
C TYR A 77 2.87 -13.91 -13.09
N HIS A 78 2.13 -14.99 -12.79
CA HIS A 78 2.34 -16.34 -13.32
C HIS A 78 1.47 -16.60 -14.56
N ARG A 79 1.96 -16.19 -15.74
CA ARG A 79 1.20 -16.31 -17.01
C ARG A 79 0.80 -17.74 -17.34
N GLU A 80 1.57 -18.72 -16.89
CA GLU A 80 1.29 -20.15 -17.05
C GLU A 80 0.04 -20.62 -16.29
N LYS A 81 -0.37 -19.89 -15.24
CA LYS A 81 -1.57 -20.21 -14.43
C LYS A 81 -2.85 -19.52 -14.94
N MET A 82 -2.73 -18.61 -15.90
CA MET A 82 -3.86 -17.82 -16.38
C MET A 82 -4.81 -18.68 -17.23
N HIS A 83 -6.09 -18.70 -16.87
CA HIS A 83 -7.12 -19.33 -17.65
C HIS A 83 -7.61 -18.39 -18.76
N TRP A 84 -7.43 -18.78 -20.02
CA TRP A 84 -8.09 -18.12 -21.15
C TRP A 84 -9.47 -18.75 -21.39
N PRO A 85 -10.51 -17.94 -21.69
CA PRO A 85 -11.77 -18.47 -22.18
C PRO A 85 -11.49 -19.31 -23.43
N LYS A 86 -11.97 -20.55 -23.45
CA LYS A 86 -11.97 -21.34 -24.68
C LYS A 86 -13.13 -20.86 -25.53
N ASN A 87 -12.84 -20.49 -26.78
CA ASN A 87 -13.85 -20.17 -27.78
C ASN A 87 -14.85 -21.31 -27.96
#